data_AF-A0A9D2ZXV4-F1
#
_entry.id   AF-A0A9D2ZXV4-F1
#
_cell.length_a   1.000
_cell.length_b   1.000
_cell.length_c   1.000
_cell.angle_alpha   90.00
_cell.angle_beta   90.00
_cell.angle_gamma   90.00
#
_symmetry.space_group_name_H-M   'P 1'
#
loop_
_entity.id
_entity.type
_entity.pdbx_description
1 polymer ?
#
loop_
_entity_poly.entity_id
_entity_poly.type
_entity_poly.pdbx_seq_one_letter_code
_entity_poly.pdbx_strand_id
1 'polypeptide(L)' 'MNEAGTILASGPLDNDPQPGGLLILRAADRAEVEGHLAADPYASLGVIESTDIREWTPVFGPFAQ' A
#
# COMPACT_ATOMS: atom_id res chain seq x y z
N MET A 1 -10.64 5.57 2.69
CA MET A 1 -9.18 5.66 2.61
C MET A 1 -8.81 6.82 1.68
N ASN A 2 -9.01 8.06 2.13
CA ASN A 2 -8.60 9.29 1.43
C ASN A 2 -8.51 10.38 2.49
N GLU A 3 -7.67 10.15 3.50
CA GLU A 3 -7.15 11.25 4.31
C GLU A 3 -5.85 11.68 3.60
N ALA A 4 -5.83 12.94 3.17
CA ALA A 4 -4.79 13.51 2.33
C ALA A 4 -3.43 13.46 3.05
N GLY A 5 -2.68 12.37 2.89
CA GLY A 5 -1.34 12.22 3.47
C GLY A 5 -0.83 10.79 3.60
N THR A 6 -1.72 9.80 3.71
CA THR A 6 -1.30 8.41 3.98
C THR A 6 -0.94 7.65 2.71
N ILE A 7 -1.74 7.75 1.63
CA ILE A 7 -1.45 7.10 0.34
C ILE A 7 -0.70 8.08 -0.56
N LEU A 8 0.54 7.76 -0.90
CA LEU A 8 1.39 8.52 -1.83
C LEU A 8 1.14 8.13 -3.29
N ALA A 9 0.86 6.85 -3.54
CA ALA A 9 0.47 6.33 -4.85
C ALA A 9 -0.29 5.00 -4.68
N SER A 10 -1.16 4.68 -5.64
CA SER A 10 -1.85 3.39 -5.70
C SER A 10 -2.19 3.03 -7.14
N GLY A 11 -2.10 1.75 -7.50
CA GLY A 11 -2.53 1.29 -8.83
C GLY A 11 -2.40 -0.22 -8.99
N PRO A 12 -2.95 -0.79 -10.09
CA PRO A 12 -2.75 -2.18 -10.42
C PRO A 12 -1.29 -2.45 -10.81
N LEU A 13 -0.81 -3.67 -10.52
CA LEU A 13 0.42 -4.21 -11.08
C LEU A 13 0.10 -4.81 -12.46
N ASP A 14 0.23 -4.00 -13.51
CA ASP A 14 -0.01 -4.45 -14.88
C ASP A 14 1.07 -5.46 -15.33
N ASN A 15 0.67 -6.45 -16.14
CA ASN A 15 1.54 -7.50 -16.70
C ASN A 15 2.21 -8.43 -15.67
N ASP A 16 1.70 -8.50 -14.45
CA ASP A 16 2.14 -9.48 -13.45
C ASP A 16 1.36 -10.82 -13.64
N PRO A 17 2.03 -11.99 -13.59
CA PRO A 17 1.35 -13.29 -13.58
C PRO A 17 0.30 -13.43 -12.48
N GLN A 18 0.48 -12.73 -11.35
CA GLN A 18 -0.49 -12.68 -10.26
C GLN A 18 -1.14 -11.28 -10.21
N PRO A 19 -2.44 -11.15 -10.49
CA PRO A 19 -3.10 -9.85 -10.45
C PRO A 19 -3.05 -9.28 -9.03
N GLY A 20 -2.67 -8.01 -8.92
CA GLY A 20 -2.49 -7.36 -7.63
C GLY A 20 -2.48 -5.84 -7.73
N GLY A 21 -2.40 -5.19 -6.57
CA GLY A 21 -2.25 -3.74 -6.44
C GLY A 21 -0.94 -3.40 -5.77
N LEU A 22 -0.35 -2.28 -6.18
CA LEU A 22 0.76 -1.63 -5.48
C LEU A 22 0.23 -0.38 -4.78
N LEU A 23 0.53 -0.28 -3.49
CA LEU A 23 0.29 0.92 -2.70
C LEU A 23 1.63 1.44 -2.18
N ILE A 24 1.86 2.74 -2.31
CA ILE A 24 2.94 3.45 -1.63
C ILE A 24 2.29 4.29 -0.54
N LEU A 25 2.66 4.01 0.71
CA LEU A 25 2.07 4.62 1.89
C LEU A 25 3.16 5.35 2.69
N ARG A 26 2.80 6.46 3.33
CA ARG A 26 3.58 7.06 4.41
C ARG A 26 2.96 6.64 5.72
N ALA A 27 3.76 6.04 6.59
CA ALA A 27 3.38 5.56 7.91
C ALA A 27 4.58 5.70 8.86
N ALA A 28 4.31 5.82 10.16
CA ALA A 28 5.30 5.84 11.22
C ALA A 28 5.94 4.45 11.42
N ASP A 29 5.16 3.39 11.21
CA ASP A 29 5.63 2.00 11.34
C ASP A 29 4.77 1.03 10.51
N ARG A 30 5.16 -0.26 10.56
CA ARG A 30 4.45 -1.34 9.87
C ARG A 30 3.04 -1.58 10.42
N ALA A 31 2.82 -1.39 11.72
CA ALA A 31 1.53 -1.68 12.35
C ALA A 31 0.46 -0.69 11.88
N GLU A 32 0.84 0.57 11.64
CA GLU A 32 -0.04 1.55 11.01
C GLU A 32 -0.45 1.13 9.60
N VAL A 33 0.48 0.63 8.77
CA VAL A 33 0.17 0.09 7.43
C VAL A 33 -0.79 -1.11 7.52
N GLU A 34 -0.55 -2.04 8.44
CA GLU A 34 -1.42 -3.21 8.65
C GLU A 34 -2.83 -2.79 9.08
N GLY A 35 -2.95 -1.81 9.99
CA GLY A 35 -4.24 -1.25 10.41
C GLY A 35 -5.00 -0.60 9.25
N HIS A 36 -4.28 0.13 8.38
CA HIS A 36 -4.87 0.72 7.18
C HIS A 36 -5.38 -0.34 6.20
N LEU A 37 -4.61 -1.41 5.96
CA LEU A 37 -5.01 -2.50 5.07
C LEU A 37 -6.18 -3.31 5.63
N ALA A 38 -6.22 -3.54 6.95
CA ALA A 38 -7.34 -4.21 7.60
C ALA A 38 -8.66 -3.40 7.48
N ALA A 39 -8.56 -2.07 7.40
CA ALA A 39 -9.70 -1.18 7.19
C ALA A 39 -10.11 -1.03 5.72
N ASP A 40 -9.37 -1.62 4.77
CA ASP A 40 -9.71 -1.58 3.35
C ASP A 40 -11.00 -2.38 3.08
N PRO A 41 -12.00 -1.83 2.38
CA PRO A 41 -13.20 -2.57 1.97
C PRO A 41 -12.90 -3.90 1.27
N TYR A 42 -11.81 -3.99 0.49
CA TYR A 42 -11.39 -5.22 -0.18
C TYR A 42 -10.89 -6.30 0.80
N ALA A 43 -10.30 -5.92 1.93
CA ALA A 43 -9.93 -6.87 2.97
C ALA A 43 -11.17 -7.56 3.55
N SER A 44 -12.26 -6.81 3.74
CA SER A 44 -13.55 -7.36 4.21
C SER A 44 -14.26 -8.24 3.18
N LEU A 45 -13.95 -8.07 1.89
CA LEU A 45 -14.51 -8.89 0.81
C LEU A 45 -13.77 -10.22 0.61
N GLY A 46 -12.65 -10.45 1.31
CA GLY A 46 -11.89 -11.70 1.22
C GLY A 46 -11.24 -11.95 -0.14
N VAL A 47 -11.07 -10.89 -0.95
CA VAL A 47 -10.52 -10.98 -2.32
C VAL A 47 -9.00 -10.86 -2.36
N ILE A 48 -8.36 -10.61 -1.21
CA ILE A 48 -6.92 -10.48 -1.07
C ILE A 48 -6.36 -11.83 -0.61
N GLU A 49 -5.59 -12.49 -1.47
CA GLU A 49 -4.93 -13.77 -1.15
C GLU A 49 -3.77 -13.57 -0.17
N SER A 50 -2.97 -12.52 -0.37
CA SER A 50 -1.82 -12.20 0.47
C SER A 50 -1.51 -10.70 0.43
N THR A 51 -0.71 -10.22 1.38
CA THR A 51 -0.20 -8.85 1.38
C THR A 51 1.25 -8.83 1.83
N ASP A 52 2.13 -8.30 0.98
CA ASP A 52 3.55 -8.14 1.26
C ASP A 52 3.87 -6.68 1.60
N ILE A 53 4.21 -6.43 2.86
CA ILE A 53 4.58 -5.11 3.35
C ILE A 53 6.09 -5.03 3.49
N ARG A 54 6.70 -4.07 2.80
CA ARG A 54 8.14 -3.78 2.85
C ARG A 54 8.38 -2.31 3.10
N GLU A 55 9.26 -2.01 4.04
CA GLU A 55 9.75 -0.65 4.23
C GLU A 55 10.60 -0.23 3.03
N TRP A 56 10.42 1.01 2.59
CA TRP A 56 11.15 1.57 1.47
C TRP A 56 11.60 2.99 1.80
N THR A 57 12.91 3.25 1.69
CA THR A 57 13.51 4.57 1.82
C THR A 57 13.82 5.12 0.43
N PRO A 58 13.08 6.12 -0.08
CA PRO A 58 13.35 6.69 -1.39
C PRO A 58 14.63 7.53 -1.38
N VAL A 59 15.58 7.22 -2.27
CA VAL A 59 16.85 7.97 -2.41
C VAL A 59 16.74 9.12 -3.43
N PHE A 60 15.81 9.00 -4.38
CA PHE A 60 15.56 9.99 -5.42
C PHE A 60 14.06 10.02 -5.77
N GLY A 61 13.58 11.17 -6.28
CA GLY A 61 12.21 11.35 -6.74
C GLY A 61 11.32 12.12 -5.75
N PRO A 62 10.00 12.21 -6.01
CA PRO A 62 9.07 13.08 -5.28
C PRO A 62 8.84 12.68 -3.82
N PHE A 63 9.30 11.50 -3.42
CA PHE A 63 9.17 10.99 -2.05
C PHE A 63 10.51 10.91 -1.31
N ALA A 64 11.62 11.26 -1.97
CA ALA A 64 12.91 11.39 -1.31
C ALA A 64 12.88 12.63 -0.41
N GLN A 65 13.23 12.45 0.86
CA GLN A 65 13.21 13.50 1.88
C GLN A 65 14.51 13.48 2.68
#